data_AF-A0A9Q7UBQ4-F1
#
_entry.id   AF-A0A9Q7UBQ4-F1
#
_cell.length_a   1.000
_cell.length_b   1.000
_cell.length_c   1.000
_cell.angle_alpha   90.00
_cell.angle_beta   90.00
_cell.angle_gamma   90.00
#
_symmetry.space_group_name_H-M   'P 1'
#
loop_
_entity.id
_entity.type
_entity.pdbx_description
1 polymer ?
#
loop_
_entity_poly.entity_id
_entity_poly.type
_entity_poly.pdbx_seq_one_letter_code
_entity_poly.pdbx_strand_id
1 'polypeptide(L)'
;MAPHELGSAWSHDSYNAMQYLRARTPYPPTMTETGFDYHAQGDKTSSGKSQDRWQSALELGCGPGQMSIHLATRFSKVYGQDPSPNMLNLANTVKHMSAEELAEVKLPPVHNPERIQFSQARGEDPVLPPGEKVDLIMMAACIHWMDWKTPESSKANWTKWSQLLKPGGSLIVAGGRPVIGPYTGEKGDQIRPLRDWLMDFPLDLPEINKYYSTGNSAIEELRKGGLYRKLRMPWTLDPQLAELWDSSSYLWIPIDDCTVLGDKATSARQFQVDDPEELANQLKDLPDWVRPNVRRAAQCDNSQGDLLISMTTSRKMADWVRSTSAYLKFMQDHPEQKTLSLQCEDVAAKEIQKVCEKIGIDYDSQIECHHSGAILCVRRSEKEF
;
A
#
# COMPACT_ATOMS: atom_id res chain seq x y z
N MET A 1 15.21 6.01 12.63
CA MET A 1 16.04 5.34 11.59
C MET A 1 15.67 3.87 11.32
N ALA A 2 14.61 3.60 10.56
CA ALA A 2 14.71 2.46 9.64
C ALA A 2 16.00 2.66 8.81
N PRO A 3 16.80 1.63 8.50
CA PRO A 3 18.06 1.85 7.80
C PRO A 3 17.78 2.64 6.52
N HIS A 4 18.42 3.81 6.41
CA HIS A 4 18.46 4.62 5.18
C HIS A 4 18.81 3.76 3.95
N GLU A 5 19.49 2.64 4.19
CA GLU A 5 19.91 1.62 3.24
C GLU A 5 18.78 0.86 2.51
N LEU A 6 17.58 0.77 3.08
CA LEU A 6 16.44 0.09 2.42
C LEU A 6 15.71 1.01 1.43
N GLY A 7 15.61 2.30 1.76
CA GLY A 7 15.12 3.31 0.82
C GLY A 7 16.06 3.46 -0.39
N SER A 8 17.38 3.26 -0.18
CA SER A 8 18.37 3.21 -1.25
C SER A 8 18.40 1.89 -2.05
N ALA A 9 17.68 0.84 -1.64
CA ALA A 9 17.59 -0.37 -2.47
C ALA A 9 17.00 -0.06 -3.86
N TRP A 10 16.22 1.02 -3.96
CA TRP A 10 15.60 1.52 -5.17
C TRP A 10 16.42 2.58 -5.92
N SER A 11 17.58 3.00 -5.40
CA SER A 11 18.35 4.13 -5.93
C SER A 11 19.42 3.75 -6.96
N HIS A 12 19.51 2.50 -7.42
CA HIS A 12 20.44 2.10 -8.48
C HIS A 12 19.82 1.28 -9.64
N ASP A 13 20.38 1.54 -10.83
CA ASP A 13 20.20 0.97 -12.18
C ASP A 13 18.80 0.89 -12.81
N SER A 14 18.76 1.30 -14.08
CA SER A 14 17.61 1.47 -14.96
C SER A 14 16.79 0.20 -15.13
N TYR A 15 15.85 -0.01 -14.21
CA TYR A 15 14.75 -0.93 -14.36
C TYR A 15 13.69 -0.30 -15.28
N ASN A 16 13.17 -1.03 -16.26
CA ASN A 16 12.12 -0.49 -17.12
C ASN A 16 10.86 -0.27 -16.28
N ALA A 17 10.26 0.93 -16.34
CA ALA A 17 9.02 1.27 -15.62
C ALA A 17 7.91 0.23 -15.86
N MET A 18 7.77 -0.30 -17.08
CA MET A 18 6.81 -1.36 -17.39
C MET A 18 7.13 -2.67 -16.68
N GLN A 19 8.40 -3.04 -16.55
CA GLN A 19 8.77 -4.23 -15.78
C GLN A 19 8.39 -4.06 -14.30
N TYR A 20 8.59 -2.86 -13.75
CA TYR A 20 8.19 -2.54 -12.37
C TYR A 20 6.69 -2.69 -12.19
N LEU A 21 5.93 -2.05 -13.07
CA LEU A 21 4.49 -2.04 -12.99
C LEU A 21 3.90 -3.44 -13.21
N ARG A 22 4.45 -4.24 -14.13
CA ARG A 22 4.04 -5.64 -14.35
C ARG A 22 4.32 -6.57 -13.17
N ALA A 23 5.40 -6.31 -12.42
CA ALA A 23 5.77 -7.13 -11.26
C ALA A 23 4.98 -6.75 -9.99
N ARG A 24 4.39 -5.55 -9.95
CA ARG A 24 3.73 -5.01 -8.75
C ARG A 24 2.21 -5.16 -8.81
N THR A 25 1.61 -5.16 -7.64
CA THR A 25 0.17 -5.25 -7.43
C THR A 25 -0.49 -3.93 -7.84
N PRO A 26 -1.35 -3.88 -8.86
CA PRO A 26 -2.19 -2.72 -9.12
C PRO A 26 -3.12 -2.45 -7.94
N TYR A 27 -3.54 -1.19 -7.79
CA TYR A 27 -4.51 -0.82 -6.78
C TYR A 27 -5.93 -1.13 -7.27
N PRO A 28 -6.72 -1.98 -6.58
CA PRO A 28 -8.08 -2.28 -6.98
C PRO A 28 -8.96 -1.02 -7.04
N PRO A 29 -9.92 -0.92 -7.98
CA PRO A 29 -10.91 0.16 -7.99
C PRO A 29 -11.65 0.30 -6.67
N THR A 30 -12.00 -0.82 -6.01
CA THR A 30 -12.63 -0.82 -4.68
C THR A 30 -11.79 -0.08 -3.62
N MET A 31 -10.46 -0.07 -3.74
CA MET A 31 -9.61 0.68 -2.83
C MET A 31 -9.48 2.15 -3.24
N THR A 32 -9.17 2.42 -4.51
CA THR A 32 -8.96 3.81 -4.99
C THR A 32 -10.24 4.64 -4.93
N GLU A 33 -11.38 4.07 -5.33
CA GLU A 33 -12.68 4.74 -5.27
C GLU A 33 -13.15 4.98 -3.83
N THR A 34 -12.90 4.06 -2.90
CA THR A 34 -13.23 4.25 -1.48
C THR A 34 -12.49 5.46 -0.90
N GLY A 35 -11.23 5.67 -1.28
CA GLY A 35 -10.48 6.85 -0.87
C GLY A 35 -11.10 8.16 -1.38
N PHE A 36 -11.54 8.17 -2.63
CA PHE A 36 -12.23 9.32 -3.22
C PHE A 36 -13.61 9.55 -2.60
N ASP A 37 -14.40 8.50 -2.39
CA ASP A 37 -15.72 8.58 -1.76
C ASP A 37 -15.61 9.10 -0.32
N TYR A 38 -14.59 8.68 0.43
CA TYR A 38 -14.30 9.18 1.77
C TYR A 38 -14.00 10.68 1.76
N HIS A 39 -13.15 11.11 0.82
CA HIS A 39 -12.76 12.51 0.68
C HIS A 39 -13.98 13.39 0.35
N ALA A 40 -14.86 12.92 -0.53
CA ALA A 40 -16.12 13.56 -0.89
C ALA A 40 -17.09 13.73 0.29
N GLN A 41 -17.05 12.86 1.31
CA GLN A 41 -17.91 13.06 2.49
C GLN A 41 -17.57 14.34 3.26
N GLY A 42 -16.36 14.89 3.12
CA GLY A 42 -15.99 16.18 3.72
C GLY A 42 -16.80 17.35 3.17
N ASP A 43 -17.36 17.24 1.96
CA ASP A 43 -18.25 18.27 1.39
C ASP A 43 -19.50 18.46 2.25
N LYS A 44 -20.01 17.39 2.87
CA LYS A 44 -21.25 17.38 3.65
C LYS A 44 -21.08 17.94 5.07
N THR A 45 -19.86 17.95 5.60
CA THR A 45 -19.56 18.38 6.98
C THR A 45 -19.08 19.82 7.06
N SER A 46 -18.69 20.42 5.93
CA SER A 46 -18.27 21.83 5.87
C SER A 46 -19.48 22.76 6.12
N SER A 47 -19.29 23.76 6.99
CA SER A 47 -20.33 24.65 7.55
C SER A 47 -20.92 25.67 6.55
N GLY A 48 -21.25 25.24 5.33
CA GLY A 48 -21.93 26.04 4.32
C GLY A 48 -21.02 26.83 3.38
N LYS A 49 -19.69 26.64 3.44
CA LYS A 49 -18.76 27.10 2.40
C LYS A 49 -18.33 25.89 1.58
N SER A 50 -18.89 25.71 0.37
CA SER A 50 -18.35 24.70 -0.56
C SER A 50 -16.94 25.15 -0.96
N GLN A 51 -15.93 24.71 -0.23
CA GLN A 51 -14.57 24.79 -0.73
C GLN A 51 -14.43 23.75 -1.84
N ASP A 52 -13.79 24.12 -2.94
CA ASP A 52 -13.39 23.16 -3.96
C ASP A 52 -12.28 22.29 -3.35
N ARG A 53 -12.65 21.09 -2.89
CA ARG A 53 -11.78 20.13 -2.21
C ARG A 53 -10.97 19.25 -3.18
N TRP A 54 -11.09 19.47 -4.48
CA TRP A 54 -10.40 18.67 -5.51
C TRP A 54 -9.32 19.47 -6.24
N GLN A 55 -8.74 20.46 -5.56
CA GLN A 55 -7.76 21.37 -6.15
C GLN A 55 -6.36 20.77 -6.14
N SER A 56 -5.88 20.33 -4.98
CA SER A 56 -4.53 19.77 -4.87
C SER A 56 -4.43 18.57 -3.95
N ALA A 57 -3.64 17.58 -4.37
CA ALA A 57 -3.27 16.42 -3.58
C ALA A 57 -1.75 16.27 -3.46
N LEU A 58 -1.28 15.76 -2.33
CA LEU A 58 0.11 15.39 -2.08
C LEU A 58 0.19 13.88 -1.89
N GLU A 59 0.95 13.18 -2.74
CA GLU A 59 1.32 11.80 -2.51
C GLU A 59 2.72 11.73 -1.89
N LEU A 60 2.82 11.13 -0.70
CA LEU A 60 4.08 10.88 -0.02
C LEU A 60 4.54 9.45 -0.30
N GLY A 61 5.83 9.27 -0.60
CA GLY A 61 6.39 7.99 -1.02
C GLY A 61 5.77 7.50 -2.32
N CYS A 62 5.73 8.35 -3.36
CA CYS A 62 4.97 8.09 -4.58
C CYS A 62 5.52 6.94 -5.45
N GLY A 63 6.75 6.46 -5.20
CA GLY A 63 7.38 5.43 -6.00
C GLY A 63 7.35 5.79 -7.49
N PRO A 64 6.94 4.86 -8.39
CA PRO A 64 6.80 5.13 -9.82
C PRO A 64 5.49 5.86 -10.19
N GLY A 65 4.78 6.47 -9.24
CA GLY A 65 3.64 7.36 -9.50
C GLY A 65 2.31 6.68 -9.80
N GLN A 66 2.11 5.41 -9.42
CA GLN A 66 0.86 4.69 -9.68
C GLN A 66 -0.36 5.40 -9.08
N MET A 67 -0.30 5.76 -7.78
CA MET A 67 -1.42 6.45 -7.14
C MET A 67 -1.50 7.91 -7.58
N SER A 68 -0.38 8.58 -7.89
CA SER A 68 -0.38 9.93 -8.49
C SER A 68 -1.21 9.99 -9.78
N ILE A 69 -1.14 8.95 -10.63
CA ILE A 69 -1.99 8.84 -11.81
C ILE A 69 -3.48 8.77 -11.43
N HIS A 70 -3.85 7.94 -10.45
CA HIS A 70 -5.23 7.89 -9.96
C HIS A 70 -5.69 9.25 -9.40
N LEU A 71 -4.85 9.93 -8.60
CA LEU A 71 -5.15 11.25 -8.05
C LEU A 71 -5.41 12.27 -9.17
N ALA A 72 -4.63 12.25 -10.25
CA ALA A 72 -4.77 13.19 -11.37
C ALA A 72 -6.08 13.05 -12.16
N THR A 73 -6.85 11.97 -11.94
CA THR A 73 -8.19 11.79 -12.51
C THR A 73 -9.26 12.64 -11.81
N ARG A 74 -8.97 13.12 -10.60
CA ARG A 74 -9.90 13.91 -9.76
C ARG A 74 -9.34 15.28 -9.39
N PHE A 75 -8.05 15.36 -9.08
CA PHE A 75 -7.40 16.58 -8.62
C PHE A 75 -6.86 17.43 -9.76
N SER A 76 -7.00 18.75 -9.63
CA SER A 76 -6.45 19.71 -10.59
C SER A 76 -4.91 19.70 -10.59
N LYS A 77 -4.29 19.43 -9.43
CA LYS A 77 -2.84 19.33 -9.26
C LYS A 77 -2.46 18.20 -8.30
N VAL A 78 -1.40 17.47 -8.62
CA VAL A 78 -0.85 16.38 -7.80
C VAL A 78 0.64 16.64 -7.59
N TYR A 79 1.06 16.69 -6.33
CA TYR A 79 2.45 16.71 -5.92
C TYR A 79 2.85 15.29 -5.51
N GLY A 80 3.66 14.60 -6.30
CA GLY A 80 4.18 13.27 -5.95
C GLY A 80 5.60 13.39 -5.39
N GLN A 81 5.86 12.83 -4.21
CA GLN A 81 7.17 12.94 -3.56
C GLN A 81 7.72 11.60 -3.16
N ASP A 82 8.98 11.36 -3.46
CA ASP A 82 9.70 10.14 -3.08
C ASP A 82 11.15 10.47 -2.75
N PRO A 83 11.77 9.82 -1.74
CA PRO A 83 13.18 10.03 -1.44
C PRO A 83 14.12 9.49 -2.53
N SER A 84 13.68 8.54 -3.37
CA SER A 84 14.49 7.91 -4.41
C SER A 84 14.43 8.67 -5.74
N PRO A 85 15.55 9.24 -6.24
CA PRO A 85 15.60 9.84 -7.57
C PRO A 85 15.21 8.88 -8.70
N ASN A 86 15.54 7.60 -8.55
CA ASN A 86 15.19 6.59 -9.55
C ASN A 86 13.69 6.35 -9.62
N MET A 87 13.00 6.31 -8.48
CA MET A 87 11.54 6.21 -8.46
C MET A 87 10.89 7.40 -9.16
N LEU A 88 11.41 8.61 -8.93
CA LEU A 88 10.93 9.81 -9.61
C LEU A 88 11.22 9.79 -11.12
N ASN A 89 12.33 9.22 -11.56
CA ASN A 89 12.61 9.01 -12.99
C ASN A 89 11.61 8.03 -13.61
N LEU A 90 11.28 6.93 -12.93
CA LEU A 90 10.22 6.01 -13.36
C LEU A 90 8.86 6.72 -13.38
N ALA A 91 8.52 7.47 -12.34
CA ALA A 91 7.26 8.20 -12.25
C ALA A 91 7.10 9.21 -13.39
N ASN A 92 8.17 9.93 -13.73
CA ASN A 92 8.18 10.83 -14.89
C ASN A 92 8.07 10.08 -16.23
N THR A 93 8.56 8.85 -16.33
CA THR A 93 8.33 8.01 -17.52
C THR A 93 6.86 7.58 -17.59
N VAL A 94 6.33 7.08 -16.47
CA VAL A 94 4.99 6.52 -16.34
C VAL A 94 3.90 7.54 -16.64
N LYS A 95 4.04 8.80 -16.18
CA LYS A 95 3.06 9.85 -16.50
C LYS A 95 2.96 10.21 -17.98
N HIS A 96 3.95 9.84 -18.80
CA HIS A 96 3.98 10.07 -20.25
C HIS A 96 3.70 8.82 -21.09
N MET A 97 3.40 7.69 -20.46
CA MET A 97 3.00 6.47 -21.17
C MET A 97 1.69 6.67 -21.94
N SER A 98 1.56 5.95 -23.05
CA SER A 98 0.32 5.89 -23.83
C SER A 98 -0.84 5.29 -23.02
N ALA A 99 -2.07 5.53 -23.47
CA ALA A 99 -3.25 4.94 -22.84
C ALA A 99 -3.21 3.41 -22.90
N GLU A 100 -2.68 2.85 -23.99
CA GLU A 100 -2.50 1.42 -24.20
C GLU A 100 -1.51 0.81 -23.21
N GLU A 101 -0.35 1.45 -23.01
CA GLU A 101 0.66 1.00 -22.03
C GLU A 101 0.13 1.05 -20.60
N LEU A 102 -0.56 2.14 -20.23
CA LEU A 102 -1.17 2.28 -18.90
C LEU A 102 -2.27 1.25 -18.65
N ALA A 103 -3.10 0.97 -19.66
CA ALA A 103 -4.15 -0.04 -19.58
C ALA A 103 -3.59 -1.46 -19.38
N GLU A 104 -2.42 -1.76 -19.94
CA GLU A 104 -1.73 -3.05 -19.76
C GLU A 104 -1.45 -3.34 -18.29
N VAL A 105 -1.08 -2.29 -17.54
CA VAL A 105 -0.74 -2.34 -16.10
C VAL A 105 -1.87 -1.84 -15.20
N LYS A 106 -3.10 -1.76 -15.73
CA LYS A 106 -4.33 -1.41 -15.00
C LYS A 106 -4.34 0.00 -14.38
N LEU A 107 -3.63 0.94 -15.00
CA LEU A 107 -3.67 2.35 -14.64
C LEU A 107 -4.63 3.11 -15.58
N PRO A 108 -5.31 4.17 -15.09
CA PRO A 108 -6.14 5.01 -15.95
C PRO A 108 -5.28 5.86 -16.89
N PRO A 109 -5.84 6.34 -18.02
CA PRO A 109 -5.09 7.18 -18.96
C PRO A 109 -4.72 8.53 -18.33
N VAL A 110 -3.54 9.05 -18.68
CA VAL A 110 -3.10 10.39 -18.28
C VAL A 110 -3.43 11.38 -19.40
N HIS A 111 -4.41 12.24 -19.17
CA HIS A 111 -4.81 13.26 -20.16
C HIS A 111 -3.92 14.50 -20.16
N ASN A 112 -3.35 14.85 -19.00
CA ASN A 112 -2.45 16.00 -18.87
C ASN A 112 -1.35 15.67 -17.85
N PRO A 113 -0.13 15.28 -18.30
CA PRO A 113 0.98 14.93 -17.41
C PRO A 113 1.48 16.12 -16.58
N GLU A 114 1.22 17.36 -17.00
CA GLU A 114 1.64 18.58 -16.28
C GLU A 114 0.85 18.80 -14.98
N ARG A 115 -0.27 18.10 -14.79
CA ARG A 115 -0.99 18.08 -13.50
C ARG A 115 -0.17 17.40 -12.41
N ILE A 116 0.78 16.54 -12.78
CA ILE A 116 1.57 15.74 -11.84
C ILE A 116 2.99 16.28 -11.78
N GLN A 117 3.37 16.80 -10.62
CA GLN A 117 4.70 17.34 -10.33
C GLN A 117 5.41 16.42 -9.35
N PHE A 118 6.51 15.82 -9.82
CA PHE A 118 7.34 14.93 -9.01
C PHE A 118 8.55 15.69 -8.45
N SER A 119 8.82 15.51 -7.16
CA SER A 119 9.98 16.11 -6.50
C SER A 119 10.59 15.20 -5.44
N GLN A 120 11.89 15.30 -5.21
CA GLN A 120 12.56 14.54 -4.17
C GLN A 120 12.26 15.13 -2.79
N ALA A 121 11.63 14.35 -1.93
CA ALA A 121 11.43 14.69 -0.52
C ALA A 121 11.19 13.42 0.30
N ARG A 122 11.40 13.53 1.61
CA ARG A 122 11.06 12.47 2.56
C ARG A 122 9.61 12.62 2.99
N GLY A 123 8.92 11.53 3.31
CA GLY A 123 7.55 11.61 3.80
C GLY A 123 7.42 12.27 5.17
N GLU A 124 8.49 12.29 5.96
CA GLU A 124 8.56 13.02 7.24
C GLU A 124 8.88 14.52 7.05
N ASP A 125 9.45 14.90 5.91
CA ASP A 125 9.74 16.30 5.58
C ASP A 125 9.37 16.62 4.12
N PRO A 126 8.06 16.59 3.82
CA PRO A 126 7.57 16.92 2.49
C PRO A 126 7.71 18.41 2.18
N VAL A 127 7.86 18.72 0.89
CA VAL A 127 8.18 20.06 0.39
C VAL A 127 7.07 20.56 -0.51
N LEU A 128 6.25 21.50 -0.04
CA LEU A 128 5.27 22.19 -0.89
C LEU A 128 5.75 23.61 -1.23
N PRO A 129 5.23 24.23 -2.30
CA PRO A 129 5.42 25.66 -2.53
C PRO A 129 5.07 26.49 -1.28
N PRO A 130 5.75 27.62 -1.02
CA PRO A 130 5.49 28.44 0.16
C PRO A 130 4.02 28.83 0.29
N GLY A 131 3.42 28.54 1.46
CA GLY A 131 2.02 28.84 1.76
C GLY A 131 0.99 27.85 1.19
N GLU A 132 1.42 26.91 0.33
CA GLU A 132 0.53 25.90 -0.23
C GLU A 132 0.06 24.91 0.85
N LYS A 133 -1.24 24.60 0.80
CA LYS A 133 -1.88 23.50 1.53
C LYS A 133 -2.68 22.67 0.54
N VAL A 134 -2.76 21.37 0.80
CA VAL A 134 -3.45 20.40 -0.05
C VAL A 134 -4.77 19.95 0.56
N ASP A 135 -5.70 19.54 -0.29
CA ASP A 135 -6.98 18.98 0.14
C ASP A 135 -6.84 17.54 0.64
N LEU A 136 -5.88 16.81 0.06
CA LEU A 136 -5.64 15.40 0.35
C LEU A 136 -4.14 15.08 0.45
N ILE A 137 -3.78 14.30 1.47
CA ILE A 137 -2.50 13.59 1.54
C ILE A 137 -2.77 12.11 1.31
N MET A 138 -2.05 11.51 0.38
CA MET A 138 -2.11 10.09 0.07
C MET A 138 -0.77 9.42 0.43
N MET A 139 -0.83 8.27 1.07
CA MET A 139 0.31 7.41 1.37
C MET A 139 0.02 5.99 0.88
N ALA A 140 0.48 5.66 -0.32
CA ALA A 140 0.24 4.36 -0.93
C ALA A 140 1.46 3.44 -0.74
N ALA A 141 1.30 2.40 0.08
CA ALA A 141 2.32 1.41 0.40
C ALA A 141 3.63 1.96 1.01
N CYS A 142 3.59 3.13 1.68
CA CYS A 142 4.80 3.81 2.13
C CYS A 142 4.86 4.15 3.63
N ILE A 143 3.73 4.23 4.35
CA ILE A 143 3.70 4.81 5.71
C ILE A 143 4.58 4.07 6.73
N HIS A 144 4.78 2.76 6.51
CA HIS A 144 5.61 1.92 7.38
C HIS A 144 7.12 2.19 7.23
N TRP A 145 7.53 3.01 6.25
CA TRP A 145 8.90 3.49 6.09
C TRP A 145 9.21 4.76 6.85
N MET A 146 8.18 5.48 7.33
CA MET A 146 8.38 6.70 8.10
C MET A 146 9.02 6.41 9.46
N ASP A 147 9.64 7.42 10.07
CA ASP A 147 10.18 7.28 11.41
C ASP A 147 9.09 7.22 12.47
N TRP A 148 8.84 6.00 12.98
CA TRP A 148 7.95 5.71 14.10
C TRP A 148 8.69 5.26 15.37
N LYS A 149 10.02 5.44 15.44
CA LYS A 149 10.87 4.91 16.53
C LYS A 149 10.47 5.39 17.92
N THR A 150 10.10 6.67 18.02
CA THR A 150 9.84 7.31 19.31
C THR A 150 8.48 8.01 19.30
N PRO A 151 7.86 8.25 20.48
CA PRO A 151 6.68 9.10 20.56
C PRO A 151 6.87 10.46 19.89
N GLU A 152 8.06 11.06 20.01
CA GLU A 152 8.39 12.37 19.42
C GLU A 152 8.39 12.30 17.88
N SER A 153 9.01 11.28 17.29
CA SER A 153 8.96 11.07 15.83
C SER A 153 7.53 10.84 15.34
N SER A 154 6.73 10.10 16.11
CA SER A 154 5.31 9.86 15.79
C SER A 154 4.51 11.17 15.84
N LYS A 155 4.70 11.98 16.90
CA LYS A 155 4.06 13.30 17.03
C LYS A 155 4.50 14.25 15.92
N ALA A 156 5.78 14.27 15.56
CA ALA A 156 6.33 15.12 14.51
C ALA A 156 5.69 14.83 13.15
N ASN A 157 5.57 13.55 12.77
CA ASN A 157 4.92 13.13 11.52
C ASN A 157 3.47 13.64 11.45
N TRP A 158 2.64 13.31 12.43
CA TRP A 158 1.25 13.73 12.47
C TRP A 158 1.07 15.26 12.50
N THR A 159 1.94 15.96 13.23
CA THR A 159 1.93 17.43 13.28
C THR A 159 2.25 18.01 11.90
N LYS A 160 3.33 17.56 11.26
CA LYS A 160 3.75 18.04 9.94
C LYS A 160 2.67 17.80 8.89
N TRP A 161 2.05 16.62 8.85
CA TRP A 161 0.99 16.31 7.89
C TRP A 161 -0.26 17.16 8.08
N SER A 162 -0.64 17.42 9.34
CA SER A 162 -1.76 18.33 9.64
C SER A 162 -1.52 19.76 9.16
N GLN A 163 -0.27 20.25 9.21
CA GLN A 163 0.09 21.58 8.75
C GLN A 163 0.01 21.75 7.23
N LEU A 164 0.12 20.66 6.48
CA LEU A 164 0.10 20.67 5.00
C LEU A 164 -1.30 20.48 4.44
N LEU A 165 -2.21 19.87 5.21
CA LEU A 165 -3.62 19.75 4.82
C LEU A 165 -4.34 21.09 5.00
N LYS A 166 -5.35 21.38 4.20
CA LYS A 166 -6.37 22.41 4.50
C LYS A 166 -7.27 21.95 5.67
N PRO A 167 -7.93 22.85 6.41
CA PRO A 167 -8.96 22.47 7.38
C PRO A 167 -9.97 21.49 6.75
N GLY A 168 -10.31 20.43 7.49
CA GLY A 168 -11.16 19.37 6.99
C GLY A 168 -10.53 18.43 5.95
N GLY A 169 -9.31 18.68 5.46
CA GLY A 169 -8.62 17.88 4.45
C GLY A 169 -8.42 16.41 4.88
N SER A 170 -8.19 15.52 3.92
CA SER A 170 -8.10 14.07 4.18
C SER A 170 -6.67 13.56 4.15
N LEU A 171 -6.29 12.73 5.13
CA LEU A 171 -5.14 11.85 5.03
C LEU A 171 -5.65 10.43 4.78
N ILE A 172 -5.14 9.83 3.70
CA ILE A 172 -5.50 8.47 3.29
C ILE A 172 -4.23 7.64 3.17
N VAL A 173 -4.26 6.47 3.77
CA VAL A 173 -3.21 5.46 3.66
C VAL A 173 -3.81 4.26 2.94
N ALA A 174 -3.18 3.85 1.85
CA ALA A 174 -3.56 2.66 1.10
C ALA A 174 -2.41 1.67 1.09
N GLY A 175 -2.69 0.37 1.16
CA GLY A 175 -1.66 -0.66 1.10
C GLY A 175 -2.22 -1.88 0.41
N GLY A 176 -1.36 -2.64 -0.24
CA GLY A 176 -1.77 -3.85 -0.93
C GLY A 176 -0.65 -4.83 -1.13
N ARG A 177 -1.04 -6.08 -1.40
CA ARG A 177 -0.16 -7.21 -1.68
C ARG A 177 -0.90 -8.22 -2.56
N PRO A 178 -0.19 -8.98 -3.41
CA PRO A 178 -0.79 -10.13 -4.05
C PRO A 178 -1.01 -11.22 -2.99
N VAL A 179 -2.15 -11.89 -3.04
CA VAL A 179 -2.44 -13.04 -2.18
C VAL A 179 -2.92 -14.18 -3.06
N ILE A 180 -2.30 -15.35 -2.91
CA ILE A 180 -2.67 -16.51 -3.72
C ILE A 180 -4.02 -17.06 -3.27
N GLY A 181 -4.94 -17.18 -4.22
CA GLY A 181 -6.28 -17.74 -4.06
C GLY A 181 -6.43 -19.14 -4.67
N PRO A 182 -7.63 -19.72 -4.60
CA PRO A 182 -8.76 -19.24 -3.80
C PRO A 182 -8.47 -19.34 -2.30
N TYR A 183 -9.16 -18.56 -1.49
CA TYR A 183 -8.91 -18.54 -0.03
C TYR A 183 -9.40 -19.78 0.70
N THR A 184 -10.48 -20.39 0.22
CA THR A 184 -11.16 -21.50 0.89
C THR A 184 -11.51 -22.63 -0.09
N GLY A 185 -12.00 -23.76 0.44
CA GLY A 185 -12.35 -24.95 -0.33
C GLY A 185 -11.12 -25.82 -0.65
N GLU A 186 -11.34 -26.96 -1.29
CA GLU A 186 -10.29 -27.98 -1.55
C GLU A 186 -9.04 -27.38 -2.22
N LYS A 187 -9.23 -26.53 -3.24
CA LYS A 187 -8.11 -25.87 -3.90
C LYS A 187 -7.44 -24.83 -3.00
N GLY A 188 -8.22 -24.12 -2.20
CA GLY A 188 -7.73 -23.14 -1.23
C GLY A 188 -6.88 -23.78 -0.13
N ASP A 189 -7.27 -24.98 0.31
CA ASP A 189 -6.50 -25.79 1.28
C ASP A 189 -5.21 -26.33 0.66
N GLN A 190 -5.26 -26.80 -0.60
CA GLN A 190 -4.06 -27.25 -1.33
C GLN A 190 -3.03 -26.13 -1.49
N ILE A 191 -3.47 -24.92 -1.87
CA ILE A 191 -2.57 -23.79 -2.19
C ILE A 191 -2.14 -22.99 -0.96
N ARG A 192 -2.79 -23.18 0.19
CA ARG A 192 -2.53 -22.46 1.44
C ARG A 192 -1.04 -22.40 1.82
N PRO A 193 -0.23 -23.48 1.73
CA PRO A 193 1.19 -23.40 2.05
C PRO A 193 1.97 -22.40 1.18
N LEU A 194 1.61 -22.25 -0.11
CA LEU A 194 2.21 -21.25 -1.00
C LEU A 194 1.74 -19.84 -0.65
N ARG A 195 0.44 -19.66 -0.38
CA ARG A 195 -0.11 -18.38 0.10
C ARG A 195 0.60 -17.93 1.38
N ASP A 196 0.67 -18.80 2.37
CA ASP A 196 1.24 -18.49 3.68
C ASP A 196 2.75 -18.20 3.58
N TRP A 197 3.50 -18.96 2.77
CA TRP A 197 4.91 -18.68 2.51
C TRP A 197 5.12 -17.30 1.88
N LEU A 198 4.30 -16.90 0.90
CA LEU A 198 4.41 -15.58 0.27
C LEU A 198 4.08 -14.45 1.25
N MET A 199 3.08 -14.65 2.11
CA MET A 199 2.70 -13.67 3.13
C MET A 199 3.74 -13.54 4.24
N ASP A 200 4.44 -14.63 4.58
CA ASP A 200 5.47 -14.66 5.61
C ASP A 200 6.89 -14.52 5.06
N PHE A 201 7.07 -14.35 3.74
CA PHE A 201 8.32 -14.55 3.01
C PHE A 201 9.61 -14.10 3.69
N PRO A 202 9.74 -12.90 4.28
CA PRO A 202 11.01 -12.59 4.92
C PRO A 202 11.25 -13.39 6.20
N LEU A 203 10.21 -13.80 6.94
CA LEU A 203 10.35 -14.46 8.25
C LEU A 203 11.08 -15.80 8.19
N ASP A 204 10.87 -16.56 7.11
CA ASP A 204 11.47 -17.90 6.96
C ASP A 204 12.88 -17.87 6.36
N LEU A 205 13.39 -16.69 6.00
CA LEU A 205 14.70 -16.50 5.40
C LEU A 205 15.50 -15.48 6.20
N PRO A 206 16.16 -15.87 7.30
CA PRO A 206 16.88 -14.95 8.18
C PRO A 206 17.89 -14.04 7.48
N GLU A 207 18.55 -14.55 6.45
CA GLU A 207 19.50 -13.83 5.59
C GLU A 207 18.86 -12.68 4.81
N ILE A 208 17.55 -12.75 4.52
CA ILE A 208 16.76 -11.69 3.90
C ILE A 208 16.03 -10.87 4.98
N ASN A 209 15.51 -11.52 6.02
CA ASN A 209 14.77 -10.87 7.11
C ASN A 209 15.59 -9.79 7.83
N LYS A 210 16.92 -9.98 7.90
CA LYS A 210 17.83 -9.01 8.51
C LYS A 210 17.72 -7.62 7.88
N TYR A 211 17.37 -7.54 6.59
CA TYR A 211 17.15 -6.28 5.90
C TYR A 211 15.86 -5.62 6.32
N TYR A 212 14.82 -6.36 6.68
CA TYR A 212 13.62 -5.75 7.27
C TYR A 212 13.75 -5.44 8.75
N SER A 213 14.57 -6.20 9.46
CA SER A 213 14.76 -6.06 10.91
C SER A 213 15.37 -4.71 11.25
N THR A 214 14.54 -3.77 11.70
CA THR A 214 14.98 -2.40 11.99
C THR A 214 15.45 -2.20 13.44
N GLY A 215 15.34 -3.25 14.26
CA GLY A 215 15.49 -3.18 15.71
C GLY A 215 14.43 -2.29 16.39
N ASN A 216 13.39 -1.87 15.66
CA ASN A 216 12.35 -0.98 16.13
C ASN A 216 11.02 -1.71 16.19
N SER A 217 10.57 -2.03 17.42
CA SER A 217 9.32 -2.73 17.67
C SER A 217 8.11 -2.04 17.05
N ALA A 218 8.08 -0.70 16.97
CA ALA A 218 6.95 0.02 16.38
C ALA A 218 6.77 -0.29 14.89
N ILE A 219 7.86 -0.42 14.14
CA ILE A 219 7.82 -0.77 12.71
C ILE A 219 7.42 -2.24 12.53
N GLU A 220 7.91 -3.12 13.41
CA GLU A 220 7.53 -4.55 13.36
C GLU A 220 6.03 -4.74 13.69
N GLU A 221 5.49 -4.01 14.66
CA GLU A 221 4.05 -4.04 14.97
C GLU A 221 3.18 -3.51 13.83
N LEU A 222 3.61 -2.45 13.13
CA LEU A 222 2.91 -1.95 11.94
C LEU A 222 2.83 -3.00 10.83
N ARG A 223 3.86 -3.83 10.67
CA ARG A 223 3.90 -4.90 9.68
C ARG A 223 3.05 -6.10 10.09
N LYS A 224 3.06 -6.48 11.37
CA LYS A 224 2.24 -7.59 11.90
C LYS A 224 0.75 -7.26 11.94
N GLY A 225 0.38 -5.98 12.03
CA GLY A 225 -0.97 -5.55 12.35
C GLY A 225 -2.04 -5.63 11.27
N GLY A 226 -1.74 -6.13 10.06
CA GLY A 226 -2.70 -6.15 8.96
C GLY A 226 -2.85 -4.76 8.32
N LEU A 227 -2.00 -4.47 7.32
CA LEU A 227 -2.03 -3.27 6.48
C LEU A 227 -2.47 -1.98 7.22
N TYR A 228 -1.61 -1.54 8.16
CA TYR A 228 -1.71 -0.26 8.89
C TYR A 228 -2.78 -0.13 9.97
N ARG A 229 -3.58 -1.17 10.24
CA ARG A 229 -4.59 -1.13 11.32
C ARG A 229 -3.99 -0.81 12.71
N LYS A 230 -2.76 -1.23 12.98
CA LYS A 230 -2.02 -0.93 14.23
C LYS A 230 -1.29 0.41 14.20
N LEU A 231 -1.58 1.28 13.23
CA LEU A 231 -0.98 2.61 13.19
C LEU A 231 -1.37 3.40 14.43
N ARG A 232 -0.37 3.93 15.14
CA ARG A 232 -0.61 4.78 16.31
C ARG A 232 -1.23 6.09 15.87
N MET A 233 -2.52 6.23 16.14
CA MET A 233 -3.32 7.38 15.75
C MET A 233 -3.04 8.61 16.64
N PRO A 234 -3.21 9.84 16.13
CA PRO A 234 -2.78 11.07 16.81
C PRO A 234 -3.41 11.26 18.19
N TRP A 235 -4.69 10.89 18.35
CA TRP A 235 -5.41 10.97 19.63
C TRP A 235 -4.90 10.00 20.70
N THR A 236 -4.11 9.00 20.32
CA THR A 236 -3.47 8.07 21.28
C THR A 236 -2.11 8.58 21.78
N LEU A 237 -1.58 9.66 21.18
CA LEU A 237 -0.22 10.13 21.41
C LEU A 237 -0.17 11.37 22.31
N ASP A 238 -1.07 12.33 22.09
CA ASP A 238 -1.05 13.63 22.75
C ASP A 238 -2.40 14.37 22.64
N PRO A 239 -2.90 15.02 23.72
CA PRO A 239 -4.13 15.80 23.65
C PRO A 239 -4.11 16.95 22.64
N GLN A 240 -3.00 17.68 22.49
CA GLN A 240 -2.91 18.79 21.54
C GLN A 240 -2.94 18.27 20.10
N LEU A 241 -2.27 17.15 19.85
CA LEU A 241 -2.31 16.48 18.55
C LEU A 241 -3.72 15.93 18.25
N ALA A 242 -4.43 15.43 19.26
CA ALA A 242 -5.82 14.99 19.12
C ALA A 242 -6.73 16.11 18.59
N GLU A 243 -6.47 17.37 18.95
CA GLU A 243 -7.26 18.50 18.44
C GLU A 243 -7.03 18.82 16.95
N LEU A 244 -5.91 18.37 16.37
CA LEU A 244 -5.57 18.60 14.96
C LEU A 244 -6.29 17.62 14.02
N TRP A 245 -6.90 16.56 14.55
CA TRP A 245 -7.46 15.45 13.78
C TRP A 245 -8.87 15.11 14.26
N ASP A 246 -9.78 14.81 13.33
CA ASP A 246 -11.12 14.35 13.65
C ASP A 246 -11.12 12.83 13.87
N SER A 247 -11.06 12.40 15.12
CA SER A 247 -11.06 10.96 15.46
C SER A 247 -12.37 10.26 15.08
N SER A 248 -13.49 10.98 15.01
CA SER A 248 -14.78 10.42 14.59
C SER A 248 -14.83 10.12 13.09
N SER A 249 -13.93 10.73 12.31
CA SER A 249 -13.78 10.46 10.88
C SER A 249 -12.91 9.24 10.57
N TYR A 250 -12.30 8.61 11.58
CA TYR A 250 -11.43 7.45 11.38
C TYR A 250 -12.20 6.31 10.72
N LEU A 251 -11.60 5.75 9.68
CA LEU A 251 -12.12 4.57 9.00
C LEU A 251 -10.96 3.69 8.57
N TRP A 252 -11.05 2.39 8.87
CA TRP A 252 -10.17 1.37 8.30
C TRP A 252 -11.03 0.28 7.66
N ILE A 253 -10.74 -0.06 6.41
CA ILE A 253 -11.45 -1.09 5.65
C ILE A 253 -10.43 -2.01 4.97
N PRO A 254 -10.44 -3.33 5.25
CA PRO A 254 -9.71 -4.30 4.45
C PRO A 254 -10.41 -4.47 3.10
N ILE A 255 -9.66 -4.75 2.06
CA ILE A 255 -10.15 -5.00 0.70
C ILE A 255 -9.59 -6.35 0.29
N ASP A 256 -10.44 -7.37 0.24
CA ASP A 256 -10.04 -8.72 -0.18
C ASP A 256 -8.84 -9.28 0.61
N ASP A 257 -8.77 -9.02 1.92
CA ASP A 257 -7.69 -9.50 2.78
C ASP A 257 -8.07 -10.83 3.43
N CYS A 258 -7.44 -11.93 3.01
CA CYS A 258 -7.72 -13.26 3.52
C CYS A 258 -7.58 -13.40 5.05
N THR A 259 -6.85 -12.50 5.71
CA THR A 259 -6.70 -12.51 7.17
C THR A 259 -8.01 -12.25 7.91
N VAL A 260 -8.99 -11.60 7.26
CA VAL A 260 -10.35 -11.43 7.84
C VAL A 260 -11.09 -12.75 7.99
N LEU A 261 -10.70 -13.79 7.23
CA LEU A 261 -11.25 -15.13 7.32
C LEU A 261 -10.52 -16.01 8.35
N GLY A 262 -9.42 -15.52 8.92
CA GLY A 262 -8.60 -16.22 9.91
C GLY A 262 -8.12 -17.59 9.44
N ASP A 263 -8.18 -18.57 10.35
CA ASP A 263 -7.70 -19.94 10.12
C ASP A 263 -8.42 -20.67 8.99
N LYS A 264 -9.57 -20.17 8.53
CA LYS A 264 -10.26 -20.72 7.35
C LYS A 264 -9.50 -20.44 6.05
N ALA A 265 -8.65 -19.41 6.02
CA ALA A 265 -7.93 -19.00 4.81
C ALA A 265 -6.41 -19.00 4.96
N THR A 266 -5.85 -18.62 6.10
CA THR A 266 -4.38 -18.46 6.21
C THR A 266 -3.88 -18.81 7.59
N SER A 267 -2.66 -19.36 7.66
CA SER A 267 -1.88 -19.52 8.89
C SER A 267 -0.66 -18.60 8.94
N ALA A 268 -0.62 -17.58 8.08
CA ALA A 268 0.48 -16.61 8.04
C ALA A 268 0.67 -15.96 9.42
N ARG A 269 1.93 -15.81 9.82
CA ARG A 269 2.34 -15.16 11.08
C ARG A 269 2.35 -13.64 10.94
N GLN A 270 2.56 -13.12 9.74
CA GLN A 270 2.35 -11.71 9.45
C GLN A 270 0.86 -11.40 9.26
N PHE A 271 0.47 -10.15 9.53
CA PHE A 271 -0.87 -9.63 9.26
C PHE A 271 -2.01 -10.27 10.07
N GLN A 272 -1.73 -10.74 11.29
CA GLN A 272 -2.73 -11.36 12.16
C GLN A 272 -3.84 -10.39 12.57
N VAL A 273 -5.06 -10.92 12.73
CA VAL A 273 -6.21 -10.21 13.30
C VAL A 273 -6.25 -10.49 14.80
N ASP A 274 -5.91 -9.48 15.61
CA ASP A 274 -5.85 -9.62 17.08
C ASP A 274 -7.22 -9.94 17.69
N ASP A 275 -8.27 -9.22 17.27
CA ASP A 275 -9.65 -9.43 17.70
C ASP A 275 -10.57 -9.60 16.46
N PRO A 276 -10.86 -10.86 16.07
CA PRO A 276 -11.73 -11.15 14.94
C PRO A 276 -13.20 -10.74 15.17
N GLU A 277 -13.68 -10.73 16.41
CA GLU A 277 -15.06 -10.37 16.72
C GLU A 277 -15.27 -8.86 16.63
N GLU A 278 -14.35 -8.08 17.21
CA GLU A 278 -14.32 -6.63 17.07
C GLU A 278 -14.23 -6.22 15.61
N LEU A 279 -13.32 -6.85 14.85
CA LEU A 279 -13.21 -6.60 13.41
C LEU A 279 -14.52 -6.93 12.68
N ALA A 280 -15.11 -8.10 12.92
CA ALA A 280 -16.37 -8.48 12.28
C ALA A 280 -17.51 -7.50 12.60
N ASN A 281 -17.54 -6.95 13.82
CA ASN A 281 -18.53 -5.93 14.20
C ASN A 281 -18.25 -4.59 13.51
N GLN A 282 -17.00 -4.14 13.44
CA GLN A 282 -16.60 -2.95 12.69
C GLN A 282 -17.00 -3.05 11.20
N LEU A 283 -16.82 -4.22 10.58
CA LEU A 283 -17.17 -4.43 9.17
C LEU A 283 -18.69 -4.48 8.93
N LYS A 284 -19.49 -4.84 9.94
CA LYS A 284 -20.96 -4.76 9.87
C LYS A 284 -21.45 -3.31 10.00
N ASP A 285 -20.75 -2.50 10.79
CA ASP A 285 -21.11 -1.11 11.10
C ASP A 285 -20.38 -0.08 10.20
N LEU A 286 -20.06 -0.47 8.95
CA LEU A 286 -19.46 0.47 8.01
C LEU A 286 -20.44 1.59 7.63
N PRO A 287 -19.99 2.86 7.51
CA PRO A 287 -20.85 4.00 7.20
C PRO A 287 -21.66 3.83 5.90
N ASP A 288 -22.91 4.30 5.86
CA ASP A 288 -23.85 4.11 4.74
C ASP A 288 -23.32 4.51 3.36
N TRP A 289 -22.42 5.50 3.29
CA TRP A 289 -21.80 5.93 2.03
C TRP A 289 -20.83 4.89 1.44
N VAL A 290 -20.34 3.93 2.24
CA VAL A 290 -19.48 2.85 1.77
C VAL A 290 -20.28 1.95 0.82
N ARG A 291 -19.80 1.87 -0.42
CA ARG A 291 -20.51 1.19 -1.51
C ARG A 291 -20.72 -0.31 -1.24
N PRO A 292 -21.81 -0.91 -1.76
CA PRO A 292 -22.09 -2.34 -1.57
C PRO A 292 -20.97 -3.29 -2.02
N ASN A 293 -20.29 -2.97 -3.13
CA ASN A 293 -19.15 -3.76 -3.63
C ASN A 293 -17.95 -3.74 -2.67
N VAL A 294 -17.69 -2.58 -2.04
CA VAL A 294 -16.63 -2.44 -1.03
C VAL A 294 -16.96 -3.24 0.23
N ARG A 295 -18.24 -3.24 0.66
CA ARG A 295 -18.69 -4.04 1.81
C ARG A 295 -18.50 -5.54 1.60
N ARG A 296 -18.79 -6.04 0.40
CA ARG A 296 -18.51 -7.44 0.01
C ARG A 296 -17.01 -7.71 -0.04
N ALA A 297 -16.23 -6.81 -0.64
CA ALA A 297 -14.77 -6.92 -0.68
C ALA A 297 -14.13 -6.97 0.72
N ALA A 298 -14.66 -6.22 1.69
CA ALA A 298 -14.20 -6.26 3.07
C ALA A 298 -14.41 -7.61 3.76
N GLN A 299 -15.29 -8.45 3.22
CA GLN A 299 -15.59 -9.79 3.71
C GLN A 299 -15.01 -10.90 2.81
N CYS A 300 -14.14 -10.54 1.85
CA CYS A 300 -13.63 -11.45 0.80
C CYS A 300 -14.74 -12.14 -0.01
N ASP A 301 -15.89 -11.48 -0.17
CA ASP A 301 -17.02 -12.00 -0.92
C ASP A 301 -16.94 -11.58 -2.39
N ASN A 302 -16.72 -12.56 -3.27
CA ASN A 302 -16.70 -12.38 -4.73
C ASN A 302 -18.01 -12.77 -5.44
N SER A 303 -19.12 -12.92 -4.72
CA SER A 303 -20.39 -13.40 -5.28
C SER A 303 -20.95 -12.54 -6.43
N GLN A 304 -20.52 -11.29 -6.56
CA GLN A 304 -20.91 -10.37 -7.64
C GLN A 304 -19.72 -9.95 -8.54
N GLY A 305 -18.55 -10.58 -8.40
CA GLY A 305 -17.37 -10.26 -9.21
C GLY A 305 -16.70 -8.91 -8.85
N ASP A 306 -16.81 -8.46 -7.60
CA ASP A 306 -16.26 -7.17 -7.16
C ASP A 306 -14.77 -7.22 -6.83
N LEU A 307 -14.22 -8.41 -6.62
CA LEU A 307 -12.82 -8.57 -6.26
C LEU A 307 -11.94 -8.48 -7.51
N LEU A 308 -10.80 -7.81 -7.40
CA LEU A 308 -9.78 -7.85 -8.44
C LEU A 308 -9.02 -9.17 -8.32
N ILE A 309 -9.46 -10.17 -9.09
CA ILE A 309 -8.82 -11.48 -9.19
C ILE A 309 -8.18 -11.61 -10.57
N SER A 310 -6.95 -12.14 -10.58
CA SER A 310 -6.17 -12.39 -11.79
C SER A 310 -5.56 -13.79 -11.76
N MET A 311 -5.08 -14.26 -12.89
CA MET A 311 -4.26 -15.48 -12.94
C MET A 311 -2.78 -15.12 -12.94
N THR A 312 -2.00 -15.88 -12.17
CA THR A 312 -0.54 -15.76 -12.09
C THR A 312 0.10 -17.15 -12.11
N THR A 313 1.42 -17.19 -11.91
CA THR A 313 2.20 -18.41 -11.71
C THR A 313 3.10 -18.25 -10.48
N SER A 314 3.54 -19.37 -9.91
CA SER A 314 4.55 -19.36 -8.84
C SER A 314 5.85 -18.68 -9.30
N ARG A 315 6.21 -18.80 -10.58
CA ARG A 315 7.30 -18.04 -11.21
C ARG A 315 7.12 -16.53 -11.10
N LYS A 316 5.94 -16.02 -11.46
CA LYS A 316 5.65 -14.57 -11.35
C LYS A 316 5.61 -14.11 -9.89
N MET A 317 5.25 -14.97 -8.94
CA MET A 317 5.34 -14.63 -7.52
C MET A 317 6.80 -14.52 -7.04
N ALA A 318 7.73 -15.27 -7.63
CA ALA A 318 9.16 -15.04 -7.41
C ALA A 318 9.58 -13.66 -7.94
N ASP A 319 9.06 -13.20 -9.08
CA ASP A 319 9.32 -11.84 -9.57
C ASP A 319 8.78 -10.76 -8.63
N TRP A 320 7.58 -10.96 -8.08
CA TRP A 320 7.05 -10.06 -7.05
C TRP A 320 7.96 -10.01 -5.83
N VAL A 321 8.40 -11.17 -5.33
CA VAL A 321 9.37 -11.28 -4.22
C VAL A 321 10.66 -10.53 -4.54
N ARG A 322 11.20 -10.69 -5.76
CA ARG A 322 12.41 -9.98 -6.23
C ARG A 322 12.25 -8.47 -6.28
N SER A 323 11.02 -7.99 -6.41
CA SER A 323 10.68 -6.56 -6.31
C SER A 323 10.56 -6.08 -4.87
N THR A 324 10.64 -6.92 -3.85
CA THR A 324 10.55 -6.45 -2.46
C THR A 324 11.86 -5.76 -2.05
N SER A 325 11.77 -4.70 -1.24
CA SER A 325 12.95 -3.89 -0.87
C SER A 325 14.04 -4.70 -0.16
N ALA A 326 13.67 -5.66 0.70
CA ALA A 326 14.64 -6.52 1.37
C ALA A 326 15.34 -7.46 0.39
N TYR A 327 14.60 -8.05 -0.56
CA TYR A 327 15.20 -8.93 -1.55
C TYR A 327 16.08 -8.18 -2.54
N LEU A 328 15.70 -6.96 -2.94
CA LEU A 328 16.56 -6.09 -3.74
C LEU A 328 17.87 -5.79 -3.03
N LYS A 329 17.81 -5.42 -1.75
CA LYS A 329 19.01 -5.18 -0.95
C LYS A 329 19.85 -6.45 -0.79
N PHE A 330 19.21 -7.60 -0.58
CA PHE A 330 19.88 -8.91 -0.58
C PHE A 330 20.61 -9.16 -1.90
N MET A 331 19.97 -9.01 -3.06
CA MET A 331 20.61 -9.19 -4.37
C MET A 331 21.75 -8.19 -4.64
N GLN A 332 21.70 -6.99 -4.06
CA GLN A 332 22.79 -6.02 -4.15
C GLN A 332 24.03 -6.49 -3.39
N ASP A 333 23.81 -7.03 -2.19
CA ASP A 333 24.90 -7.56 -1.36
C ASP A 333 25.36 -8.96 -1.83
N HIS A 334 24.54 -9.63 -2.66
CA HIS A 334 24.74 -10.97 -3.20
C HIS A 334 24.53 -11.00 -4.73
N PRO A 335 25.44 -10.38 -5.51
CA PRO A 335 25.25 -10.16 -6.95
C PRO A 335 25.10 -11.46 -7.75
N GLU A 336 25.59 -12.60 -7.24
CA GLU A 336 25.37 -13.92 -7.83
C GLU A 336 23.88 -14.29 -7.92
N GLN A 337 23.06 -13.83 -6.96
CA GLN A 337 21.61 -14.06 -6.95
C GLN A 337 20.92 -13.42 -8.15
N LYS A 338 21.44 -12.27 -8.63
CA LYS A 338 20.94 -11.63 -9.86
C LYS A 338 21.13 -12.55 -11.06
N THR A 339 22.30 -13.15 -11.22
CA THR A 339 22.58 -14.11 -12.31
C THR A 339 21.71 -15.36 -12.18
N LEU A 340 21.58 -15.92 -10.96
CA LEU A 340 20.74 -17.08 -10.70
C LEU A 340 19.26 -16.80 -10.98
N SER A 341 18.79 -15.58 -10.74
CA SER A 341 17.39 -15.20 -11.00
C SER A 341 16.99 -15.34 -12.47
N LEU A 342 17.94 -15.18 -13.41
CA LEU A 342 17.70 -15.35 -14.85
C LEU A 342 17.30 -16.78 -15.22
N GLN A 343 17.70 -17.75 -14.40
CA GLN A 343 17.38 -19.17 -14.58
C GLN A 343 16.37 -19.67 -13.53
N CYS A 344 15.82 -18.77 -12.69
CA CYS A 344 14.97 -19.12 -11.54
C CYS A 344 15.67 -20.08 -10.56
N GLU A 345 16.95 -19.85 -10.33
CA GLU A 345 17.81 -20.62 -9.43
C GLU A 345 18.22 -19.83 -8.17
N ASP A 346 17.73 -18.59 -8.04
CA ASP A 346 17.93 -17.75 -6.87
C ASP A 346 17.08 -18.23 -5.68
N VAL A 347 17.39 -17.72 -4.48
CA VAL A 347 16.76 -18.15 -3.23
C VAL A 347 15.22 -18.09 -3.31
N ALA A 348 14.65 -16.99 -3.78
CA ALA A 348 13.20 -16.83 -3.88
C ALA A 348 12.54 -17.91 -4.77
N ALA A 349 13.10 -18.18 -5.95
CA ALA A 349 12.55 -19.19 -6.85
C ALA A 349 12.66 -20.60 -6.27
N LYS A 350 13.81 -20.95 -5.70
CA LYS A 350 14.04 -22.27 -5.10
C LYS A 350 13.10 -22.57 -3.95
N GLU A 351 12.89 -21.60 -3.06
CA GLU A 351 11.97 -21.79 -1.94
C GLU A 351 10.51 -21.94 -2.41
N ILE A 352 10.08 -21.14 -3.37
CA ILE A 352 8.75 -21.29 -3.96
C ILE A 352 8.60 -22.66 -4.65
N GLN A 353 9.62 -23.11 -5.40
CA GLN A 353 9.60 -24.42 -6.06
C GLN A 353 9.47 -25.56 -5.04
N LYS A 354 10.20 -25.53 -3.93
CA LYS A 354 10.06 -26.53 -2.84
C LYS A 354 8.63 -26.57 -2.29
N VAL A 355 7.99 -25.41 -2.12
CA VAL A 355 6.59 -25.35 -1.68
C VAL A 355 5.66 -25.92 -2.74
N CYS A 356 5.87 -25.59 -4.02
CA CYS A 356 5.10 -26.10 -5.16
C CYS A 356 5.19 -27.63 -5.27
N GLU A 357 6.38 -28.21 -5.14
CA GLU A 357 6.60 -29.67 -5.11
C GLU A 357 5.82 -30.33 -3.97
N LYS A 358 5.87 -29.75 -2.76
CA LYS A 358 5.18 -30.27 -1.57
C LYS A 358 3.66 -30.30 -1.75
N ILE A 359 3.09 -29.32 -2.44
CA ILE A 359 1.64 -29.22 -2.66
C ILE A 359 1.17 -29.82 -3.99
N GLY A 360 2.11 -30.38 -4.79
CA GLY A 360 1.82 -31.03 -6.06
C GLY A 360 1.32 -30.07 -7.14
N ILE A 361 1.94 -28.88 -7.25
CA ILE A 361 1.61 -27.87 -8.27
C ILE A 361 2.86 -27.57 -9.09
N ASP A 362 2.72 -27.52 -10.42
CA ASP A 362 3.82 -27.15 -11.30
C ASP A 362 4.13 -25.64 -11.20
N TYR A 363 5.40 -25.26 -11.29
CA TYR A 363 5.87 -23.88 -11.08
C TYR A 363 5.27 -22.86 -12.06
N ASP A 364 4.86 -23.31 -13.25
CA ASP A 364 4.23 -22.50 -14.29
C ASP A 364 2.71 -22.71 -14.39
N SER A 365 2.12 -23.52 -13.51
CA SER A 365 0.67 -23.68 -13.41
C SER A 365 -0.01 -22.34 -13.14
N GLN A 366 -1.13 -22.11 -13.84
CA GLN A 366 -1.97 -20.96 -13.55
C GLN A 366 -2.60 -21.12 -12.17
N ILE A 367 -2.37 -20.15 -11.30
CA ILE A 367 -2.95 -20.05 -9.96
C ILE A 367 -3.66 -18.72 -9.82
N GLU A 368 -4.72 -18.72 -9.03
CA GLU A 368 -5.50 -17.53 -8.75
C GLU A 368 -4.71 -16.56 -7.86
N CYS A 369 -4.81 -15.27 -8.15
CA CYS A 369 -4.13 -14.21 -7.42
C CYS A 369 -5.09 -13.04 -7.19
N HIS A 370 -5.37 -12.82 -5.92
CA HIS A 370 -6.14 -11.70 -5.41
C HIS A 370 -5.23 -10.50 -5.21
N HIS A 371 -5.78 -9.30 -5.47
CA HIS A 371 -5.10 -8.04 -5.20
C HIS A 371 -5.64 -7.47 -3.89
N SER A 372 -5.15 -8.05 -2.80
CA SER A 372 -5.55 -7.71 -1.43
C SER A 372 -5.01 -6.36 -1.02
N GLY A 373 -5.75 -5.64 -0.19
CA GLY A 373 -5.35 -4.36 0.36
C GLY A 373 -6.10 -3.93 1.60
N ALA A 374 -5.81 -2.72 2.04
CA ALA A 374 -6.59 -2.02 3.05
C ALA A 374 -6.45 -0.52 2.83
N ILE A 375 -7.47 0.21 3.28
CA ILE A 375 -7.48 1.66 3.29
C ILE A 375 -7.75 2.16 4.70
N LEU A 376 -6.95 3.13 5.13
CA LEU A 376 -7.12 3.91 6.36
C LEU A 376 -7.38 5.35 5.97
N CYS A 377 -8.43 5.95 6.50
CA CYS A 377 -8.79 7.33 6.24
C CYS A 377 -8.99 8.09 7.55
N VAL A 378 -8.55 9.34 7.58
CA VAL A 378 -8.79 10.28 8.68
C VAL A 378 -8.82 11.72 8.14
N ARG A 379 -9.58 12.61 8.75
CA ARG A 379 -9.60 14.04 8.42
C ARG A 379 -8.80 14.88 9.40
N ARG A 380 -8.16 15.93 8.86
CA ARG A 380 -7.71 17.08 9.65
C ARG A 380 -8.96 17.77 10.24
N SER A 381 -8.86 18.24 11.48
CA SER A 381 -9.94 19.04 12.06
C SER A 381 -10.16 20.35 11.29
N GLU A 382 -11.35 20.93 11.45
CA GLU A 382 -11.73 22.23 10.87
C GLU A 382 -11.11 23.42 11.63
N LYS A 383 -10.38 23.17 12.72
CA LYS A 383 -9.73 24.23 13.49
C LYS A 383 -8.62 24.87 12.65
N GLU A 384 -8.75 26.16 12.41
CA GLU A 384 -7.65 27.01 11.95
C GLU A 384 -6.75 27.29 13.15
N PHE A 385 -5.44 27.05 12.98
CA PHE A 385 -4.40 27.25 13.99
C PHE A 385 -3.44 28.32 13.54
#